data_AF-V9KV32-F1
#
_entry.id   AF-V9KV32-F1
#
_cell.length_a   1.000
_cell.length_b   1.000
_cell.length_c   1.000
_cell.angle_alpha   90.00
_cell.angle_beta   90.00
_cell.angle_gamma   90.00
#
_symmetry.space_group_name_H-M   'P 1'
#
loop_
_entity.id
_entity.type
_entity.pdbx_description
1 polymer ?
#
loop_
_entity_poly.entity_id
_entity_poly.type
_entity_poly.pdbx_seq_one_letter_code
_entity_poly.pdbx_strand_id
1 'polypeptide(L)'
;MVKFFVLKHEKFSHLREVETFPNTINPHKQESLYLIKSMIDQVMAAHVGIRWFHIGSDEVYYLGEGGESKDLILQQQFSMESMYMSHVKAVATQVLANNPGVKPIIWDDYLRNIDEDKLKESMLGKLVEPMIWNYNSVLDVPNIRMYFSFASLSCQTNRKSVKCFPVLLFFQAQKCSGRVQKCCLLLYAIYCFSRLVDNCNNYCRGK
;
A
#
# COMPACT_ATOMS: atom_id res chain seq x y z
N MET A 1 -0.65 -6.50 2.96
CA MET A 1 -1.32 -7.15 4.12
C MET A 1 -2.74 -6.59 4.30
N VAL A 2 -3.75 -7.21 3.71
CA VAL A 2 -5.17 -6.84 3.93
C VAL A 2 -5.56 -7.24 5.35
N LYS A 3 -6.33 -6.46 6.11
CA LYS A 3 -6.84 -6.91 7.43
C LYS A 3 -7.61 -8.24 7.28
N PHE A 4 -6.97 -9.35 7.69
CA PHE A 4 -7.43 -10.70 7.39
C PHE A 4 -8.42 -11.20 8.44
N PHE A 5 -9.69 -10.81 8.33
CA PHE A 5 -10.77 -11.41 9.15
C PHE A 5 -10.80 -12.94 9.04
N VAL A 6 -10.39 -13.48 7.89
CA VAL A 6 -10.29 -14.92 7.61
C VAL A 6 -9.39 -15.68 8.60
N LEU A 7 -8.35 -15.04 9.15
CA LEU A 7 -7.42 -15.68 10.10
C LEU A 7 -8.04 -15.89 11.49
N LYS A 8 -9.24 -15.35 11.76
CA LYS A 8 -9.98 -15.66 13.00
C LYS A 8 -10.49 -17.10 13.02
N HIS A 9 -10.69 -17.71 11.86
CA HIS A 9 -11.16 -19.08 11.77
C HIS A 9 -10.03 -20.07 12.06
N GLU A 10 -10.33 -21.11 12.84
CA GLU A 10 -9.39 -22.17 13.22
C GLU A 10 -8.76 -22.85 11.99
N LYS A 11 -9.54 -23.07 10.93
CA LYS A 11 -9.05 -23.61 9.65
C LYS A 11 -7.84 -22.85 9.09
N PHE A 12 -7.71 -21.55 9.36
CA PHE A 12 -6.63 -20.70 8.84
C PHE A 12 -5.68 -20.20 9.94
N SER A 13 -5.82 -20.65 11.18
CA SER A 13 -4.98 -20.20 12.30
C SER A 13 -3.49 -20.50 12.08
N HIS A 14 -3.20 -21.63 11.44
CA HIS A 14 -1.84 -22.06 11.09
C HIS A 14 -1.14 -21.14 10.07
N LEU A 15 -1.87 -20.24 9.41
CA LEU A 15 -1.33 -19.25 8.47
C LEU A 15 -1.03 -17.90 9.12
N ARG A 16 -1.23 -17.76 10.43
CA ARG A 16 -0.90 -16.52 11.15
C ARG A 16 0.62 -16.37 11.26
N GLU A 17 1.08 -15.13 11.20
CA GLU A 17 2.47 -14.78 11.49
C GLU A 17 2.80 -15.06 12.95
N VAL A 18 1.94 -14.61 13.86
CA VAL A 18 2.00 -14.91 15.29
C VAL A 18 0.74 -15.69 15.65
N GLU A 19 0.91 -16.87 16.23
CA GLU A 19 -0.19 -17.82 16.49
C GLU A 19 -1.38 -17.19 17.24
N THR A 20 -1.08 -16.35 18.23
CA THR A 20 -2.07 -15.68 19.08
C THR A 20 -2.74 -14.48 18.42
N PHE A 21 -2.20 -13.95 17.31
CA PHE A 21 -2.69 -12.72 16.68
C PHE A 21 -3.26 -12.99 15.28
N PRO A 22 -4.60 -12.92 15.09
CA PRO A 22 -5.25 -13.21 13.82
C PRO A 22 -5.27 -12.01 12.85
N ASN A 23 -4.37 -11.04 13.01
CA ASN A 23 -4.33 -9.81 12.21
C ASN A 23 -3.28 -9.83 11.09
N THR A 24 -2.29 -10.73 11.19
CA THR A 24 -1.11 -10.75 10.31
C THR A 24 -0.97 -12.15 9.72
N ILE A 25 -0.93 -12.25 8.39
CA ILE A 25 -0.68 -13.52 7.71
C ILE A 25 0.83 -13.77 7.62
N ASN A 26 1.26 -15.01 7.80
CA ASN A 26 2.64 -15.41 7.62
C ASN A 26 3.00 -15.30 6.12
N PRO A 27 4.00 -14.49 5.73
CA PRO A 27 4.33 -14.24 4.34
C PRO A 27 5.16 -15.36 3.68
N HIS A 28 5.65 -16.32 4.45
CA HIS A 28 6.55 -17.39 4.01
C HIS A 28 5.82 -18.65 3.56
N LYS A 29 4.58 -18.85 4.00
CA LYS A 29 3.78 -20.03 3.65
C LYS A 29 3.17 -19.90 2.27
N GLN A 30 3.35 -20.92 1.44
CA GLN A 30 2.77 -20.95 0.10
C GLN A 30 1.23 -20.92 0.16
N GLU A 31 0.65 -21.57 1.17
CA GLU A 31 -0.78 -21.57 1.47
C GLU A 31 -1.33 -20.19 1.80
N SER A 32 -0.53 -19.31 2.44
CA SER A 32 -0.90 -17.92 2.67
C SER A 32 -1.12 -17.18 1.36
N LEU A 33 -0.21 -17.35 0.40
CA LEU A 33 -0.36 -16.73 -0.92
C LEU A 33 -1.57 -17.28 -1.68
N TYR A 34 -1.85 -18.59 -1.58
CA TYR A 34 -3.04 -19.19 -2.18
C TYR A 34 -4.34 -18.67 -1.56
N LEU A 35 -4.39 -18.51 -0.25
CA LEU A 35 -5.54 -17.93 0.44
C LEU A 35 -5.79 -16.49 -0.02
N ILE A 36 -4.74 -15.67 -0.05
CA ILE A 36 -4.81 -14.28 -0.52
C ILE A 36 -5.29 -14.24 -1.97
N LYS A 37 -4.70 -15.06 -2.85
CA LYS A 37 -5.10 -15.16 -4.26
C LYS A 37 -6.58 -15.50 -4.39
N SER A 38 -7.07 -16.50 -3.65
CA SER A 38 -8.48 -16.89 -3.68
C SER A 38 -9.42 -15.75 -3.27
N MET A 39 -9.04 -15.00 -2.23
CA MET A 39 -9.81 -13.82 -1.79
C MET A 39 -9.82 -12.72 -2.85
N ILE A 40 -8.66 -12.44 -3.45
CA ILE A 40 -8.53 -11.45 -4.53
C ILE A 40 -9.36 -11.86 -5.73
N ASP A 41 -9.24 -13.10 -6.20
CA ASP A 41 -9.97 -13.61 -7.37
C ASP A 41 -11.49 -13.49 -7.17
N GLN A 42 -12.01 -13.76 -5.97
CA GLN A 42 -13.43 -13.58 -5.64
C GLN A 42 -13.88 -12.11 -5.75
N VAL A 43 -13.09 -11.17 -5.21
CA VAL A 43 -13.43 -9.75 -5.28
C VAL A 43 -13.31 -9.24 -6.72
N MET A 44 -12.27 -9.64 -7.45
CA MET A 44 -12.06 -9.26 -8.85
C MET A 44 -13.20 -9.76 -9.75
N ALA A 45 -13.66 -11.00 -9.54
CA ALA A 45 -14.78 -11.56 -10.29
C ALA A 45 -16.08 -10.77 -10.09
N ALA A 46 -16.29 -10.19 -8.91
CA ALA A 46 -17.45 -9.35 -8.61
C ALA A 46 -17.34 -7.91 -9.17
N HIS A 47 -16.13 -7.45 -9.55
CA HIS A 47 -15.87 -6.07 -9.94
C HIS A 47 -15.20 -6.00 -11.33
N VAL A 48 -15.97 -6.34 -12.36
CA VAL A 48 -15.48 -6.33 -13.75
C VAL A 48 -15.14 -4.90 -14.21
N GLY A 49 -14.00 -4.73 -14.89
CA GLY A 49 -13.61 -3.47 -15.52
C GLY A 49 -12.98 -2.43 -14.59
N ILE A 50 -12.67 -2.79 -13.34
CA ILE A 50 -11.92 -1.88 -12.46
C ILE A 50 -10.51 -1.64 -12.99
N ARG A 51 -10.00 -0.43 -12.77
CA ARG A 51 -8.62 -0.05 -13.16
C ARG A 51 -7.65 -0.09 -11.99
N TRP A 52 -8.16 -0.10 -10.76
CA TRP A 52 -7.36 -0.07 -9.55
C TRP A 52 -7.89 -1.08 -8.55
N PHE A 53 -6.98 -1.72 -7.83
CA PHE A 53 -7.35 -2.69 -6.80
C PHE A 53 -6.45 -2.53 -5.57
N HIS A 54 -7.06 -2.24 -4.42
CA HIS A 54 -6.32 -1.98 -3.20
C HIS A 54 -6.03 -3.30 -2.46
N ILE A 55 -4.76 -3.69 -2.35
CA ILE A 55 -4.32 -4.95 -1.71
C ILE A 55 -3.94 -4.77 -0.22
N GLY A 56 -4.31 -3.62 0.36
CA GLY A 56 -4.13 -3.31 1.78
C GLY A 56 -2.67 -2.96 2.09
N SER A 57 -2.10 -3.62 3.09
CA SER A 57 -0.73 -3.42 3.59
C SER A 57 -0.55 -2.30 4.60
N ASP A 58 -1.61 -1.99 5.35
CA ASP A 58 -1.56 -1.11 6.51
C ASP A 58 -1.12 -1.86 7.77
N GLU A 59 -0.56 -1.13 8.73
CA GLU A 59 -0.50 -1.51 10.14
C GLU A 59 0.21 -2.86 10.38
N VAL A 60 1.34 -3.07 9.68
CA VAL A 60 2.13 -4.31 9.69
C VAL A 60 3.01 -4.38 10.95
N TYR A 61 2.38 -4.48 12.13
CA TYR A 61 3.06 -4.38 13.42
C TYR A 61 3.81 -5.64 13.87
N TYR A 62 3.36 -6.82 13.43
CA TYR A 62 3.87 -8.11 13.93
C TYR A 62 4.70 -8.89 12.91
N LEU A 63 5.03 -8.28 11.78
CA LEU A 63 5.89 -8.92 10.78
C LEU A 63 7.28 -9.17 11.38
N GLY A 64 7.79 -10.40 11.27
CA GLY A 64 9.08 -10.77 11.84
C GLY A 64 8.99 -11.32 13.26
N GLU A 65 7.81 -11.32 13.87
CA GLU A 65 7.62 -11.82 15.24
C GLU A 65 7.27 -13.32 15.32
N GLY A 66 6.89 -13.92 14.18
CA GLY A 66 6.64 -15.35 14.06
C GLY A 66 7.91 -16.19 14.19
N GLY A 67 7.78 -17.45 14.63
CA GLY A 67 8.92 -18.36 14.78
C GLY A 67 9.73 -18.53 13.49
N GLU A 68 9.05 -18.85 12.38
CA GLU A 68 9.69 -18.99 11.06
C GLU A 68 10.39 -17.70 10.61
N SER A 69 9.74 -16.55 10.79
CA SER A 69 10.29 -15.25 10.42
C SER A 69 11.51 -14.89 11.27
N LYS A 70 11.46 -15.16 12.58
CA LYS A 70 12.60 -15.00 13.49
C LYS A 70 13.79 -15.84 13.07
N ASP A 71 13.55 -17.11 12.72
CA ASP A 71 14.60 -18.00 12.26
C ASP A 71 15.26 -17.49 10.97
N LEU A 72 14.47 -17.01 10.00
CA LEU A 72 14.98 -16.42 8.76
C LEU A 72 15.78 -15.13 8.97
N ILE A 73 15.37 -14.29 9.92
CA ILE A 73 16.09 -13.07 10.30
C ILE A 73 17.41 -13.43 11.01
N LEU A 74 17.39 -14.38 11.95
CA LEU A 74 18.57 -14.85 12.67
C LEU A 74 19.61 -15.46 11.73
N GLN A 75 19.16 -16.16 10.69
CA GLN A 75 20.01 -16.73 9.64
C GLN A 75 20.49 -15.69 8.62
N GLN A 76 20.14 -14.41 8.78
CA GLN A 76 20.46 -13.31 7.85
C GLN A 76 19.98 -13.55 6.41
N GLN A 77 18.98 -14.42 6.22
CA GLN A 77 18.41 -14.70 4.91
C GLN A 77 17.41 -13.62 4.50
N PHE A 78 16.77 -12.98 5.48
CA PHE A 78 15.79 -11.93 5.27
C PHE A 78 15.95 -10.79 6.29
N SER A 79 15.78 -9.56 5.81
CA SER A 79 15.41 -8.42 6.66
C SER A 79 13.90 -8.23 6.66
N MET A 80 13.34 -7.55 7.68
CA MET A 80 11.91 -7.25 7.73
C MET A 80 11.42 -6.49 6.48
N GLU A 81 12.21 -5.53 5.99
CA GLU A 81 11.88 -4.79 4.76
C GLU A 81 11.85 -5.71 3.54
N SER A 82 12.82 -6.63 3.43
CA SER A 82 12.87 -7.59 2.33
C SER A 82 11.69 -8.57 2.37
N MET A 83 11.24 -8.99 3.56
CA MET A 83 10.05 -9.84 3.74
C MET A 83 8.80 -9.10 3.27
N TYR A 84 8.62 -7.86 3.74
CA TYR A 84 7.50 -7.01 3.34
C TYR A 84 7.45 -6.83 1.83
N MET A 85 8.56 -6.38 1.23
CA MET A 85 8.63 -6.11 -0.20
C MET A 85 8.41 -7.37 -1.04
N SER A 86 8.99 -8.51 -0.63
CA SER A 86 8.81 -9.79 -1.33
C SER A 86 7.36 -10.25 -1.29
N HIS A 87 6.70 -10.12 -0.14
CA HIS A 87 5.29 -10.46 0.01
C HIS A 87 4.39 -9.57 -0.86
N VAL A 88 4.58 -8.25 -0.81
CA VAL A 88 3.79 -7.31 -1.62
C VAL A 88 4.00 -7.58 -3.12
N LYS A 89 5.24 -7.83 -3.56
CA LYS A 89 5.54 -8.20 -4.95
C LYS A 89 4.80 -9.46 -5.37
N ALA A 90 4.82 -10.50 -4.54
CA ALA A 90 4.14 -11.76 -4.84
C ALA A 90 2.63 -11.55 -5.03
N VAL A 91 1.99 -10.82 -4.11
CA VAL A 91 0.56 -10.51 -4.20
C VAL A 91 0.23 -9.63 -5.41
N ALA A 92 0.99 -8.56 -5.64
CA ALA A 92 0.78 -7.66 -6.78
C ALA A 92 0.96 -8.38 -8.13
N THR A 93 1.96 -9.26 -8.22
CA THR A 93 2.20 -10.07 -9.42
C THR A 93 1.03 -11.00 -9.71
N GLN A 94 0.41 -11.61 -8.68
CA GLN A 94 -0.79 -12.43 -8.84
C GLN A 94 -1.98 -11.61 -9.38
N VAL A 95 -2.18 -10.39 -8.87
CA VAL A 95 -3.23 -9.49 -9.37
C VAL A 95 -3.01 -9.19 -10.85
N LEU A 96 -1.78 -8.81 -11.22
CA LEU A 96 -1.42 -8.43 -12.59
C LEU A 96 -1.46 -9.61 -13.57
N ALA A 97 -1.09 -10.81 -13.13
CA ALA A 97 -1.11 -12.01 -13.97
C ALA A 97 -2.52 -12.34 -14.47
N ASN A 98 -3.52 -12.22 -13.59
CA ASN A 98 -4.92 -12.48 -13.93
C ASN A 98 -5.63 -11.23 -14.49
N ASN A 99 -5.10 -10.04 -14.21
CA ASN A 99 -5.74 -8.76 -14.55
C ASN A 99 -4.70 -7.72 -15.02
N PRO A 100 -4.12 -7.84 -16.23
CA PRO A 100 -3.01 -6.99 -16.67
C PRO A 100 -3.34 -5.49 -16.75
N GLY A 101 -4.62 -5.13 -16.88
CA GLY A 101 -5.09 -3.73 -16.92
C GLY A 101 -5.36 -3.10 -15.55
N VAL A 102 -5.24 -3.86 -14.47
CA VAL A 102 -5.49 -3.39 -13.10
C VAL A 102 -4.19 -2.91 -12.48
N LYS A 103 -4.22 -1.75 -11.83
CA LYS A 103 -3.11 -1.24 -11.04
C LYS A 103 -3.31 -1.57 -9.55
N PRO A 104 -2.45 -2.41 -8.95
CA PRO A 104 -2.47 -2.64 -7.50
C PRO A 104 -2.10 -1.37 -6.72
N ILE A 105 -2.80 -1.15 -5.61
CA ILE A 105 -2.53 -0.06 -4.66
C ILE A 105 -2.25 -0.65 -3.28
N ILE A 106 -1.29 -0.08 -2.56
CA ILE A 106 -0.99 -0.41 -1.16
C ILE A 106 -1.06 0.82 -0.27
N TRP A 107 -1.30 0.63 1.01
CA TRP A 107 -1.08 1.68 2.00
C TRP A 107 0.41 2.01 2.13
N ASP A 108 0.71 3.27 2.39
CA ASP A 108 2.08 3.80 2.35
C ASP A 108 2.85 3.66 3.67
N ASP A 109 2.16 3.44 4.79
CA ASP A 109 2.69 3.58 6.15
C ASP A 109 3.92 2.72 6.43
N TYR A 110 3.94 1.46 5.97
CA TYR A 110 5.12 0.62 6.16
C TYR A 110 6.31 1.09 5.29
N LEU A 111 6.03 1.65 4.11
CA LEU A 111 7.08 2.14 3.21
C LEU A 111 7.85 3.32 3.81
N ARG A 112 7.20 4.12 4.69
CA ARG A 112 7.82 5.29 5.35
C ARG A 112 9.08 4.94 6.15
N ASN A 113 9.20 3.68 6.58
CA ASN A 113 10.30 3.19 7.40
C ASN A 113 11.39 2.49 6.58
N ILE A 114 11.22 2.36 5.27
CA ILE A 114 12.19 1.69 4.38
C ILE A 114 13.06 2.76 3.72
N ASP A 115 14.37 2.51 3.72
CA ASP A 115 15.34 3.35 3.02
C ASP A 115 14.98 3.50 1.53
N GLU A 116 15.15 4.72 1.00
CA GLU A 116 14.73 5.06 -0.36
C GLU A 116 15.49 4.24 -1.41
N ASP A 117 16.78 3.97 -1.21
CA ASP A 117 17.59 3.22 -2.17
C ASP A 117 17.20 1.75 -2.15
N LYS A 118 16.92 1.17 -0.98
CA LYS A 118 16.31 -0.17 -0.88
C LYS A 118 14.96 -0.25 -1.62
N LEU A 119 14.11 0.78 -1.50
CA LEU A 119 12.84 0.82 -2.23
C LEU A 119 13.04 0.88 -3.74
N LYS A 120 14.01 1.67 -4.23
CA LYS A 120 14.34 1.74 -5.66
C LYS A 120 14.88 0.40 -6.18
N GLU A 121 15.86 -0.17 -5.48
CA GLU A 121 16.47 -1.46 -5.82
C GLU A 121 15.45 -2.59 -5.83
N SER A 122 14.44 -2.52 -4.96
CA SER A 122 13.37 -3.50 -4.94
C SER A 122 12.52 -3.48 -6.21
N MET A 123 12.49 -2.39 -6.99
CA MET A 123 11.60 -2.23 -8.15
C MET A 123 10.10 -2.31 -7.79
N LEU A 124 9.73 -2.18 -6.51
CA LEU A 124 8.34 -2.31 -6.04
C LEU A 124 7.40 -1.30 -6.73
N GLY A 125 7.89 -0.09 -7.00
CA GLY A 125 7.13 0.98 -7.68
C GLY A 125 6.74 0.67 -9.14
N LYS A 126 7.28 -0.40 -9.72
CA LYS A 126 6.80 -0.90 -11.02
C LYS A 126 5.50 -1.72 -10.91
N LEU A 127 5.21 -2.26 -9.73
CA LEU A 127 4.09 -3.17 -9.52
C LEU A 127 2.91 -2.51 -8.79
N VAL A 128 3.17 -1.58 -7.88
CA VAL A 128 2.14 -1.01 -6.99
C VAL A 128 2.25 0.52 -6.93
N GLU A 129 1.11 1.19 -6.70
CA GLU A 129 1.09 2.61 -6.31
C GLU A 129 0.85 2.73 -4.79
N PRO A 130 1.59 3.59 -4.08
CA PRO A 130 1.30 3.89 -2.69
C PRO A 130 0.09 4.83 -2.57
N MET A 131 -0.82 4.50 -1.65
CA MET A 131 -1.89 5.36 -1.18
C MET A 131 -1.49 5.95 0.17
N ILE A 132 -1.30 7.26 0.18
CA ILE A 132 -0.89 8.01 1.37
C ILE A 132 -2.10 8.25 2.25
N TRP A 133 -2.02 7.82 3.50
CA TRP A 133 -3.06 8.12 4.49
C TRP A 133 -2.53 8.93 5.68
N ASN A 134 -3.27 9.97 6.05
CA ASN A 134 -3.00 10.76 7.24
C ASN A 134 -4.31 11.37 7.76
N TYR A 135 -4.67 11.05 9.00
CA TYR A 135 -5.87 11.57 9.66
C TYR A 135 -5.61 12.82 10.52
N ASN A 136 -4.36 13.27 10.61
CA ASN A 136 -3.99 14.48 11.33
C ASN A 136 -4.43 15.72 10.52
N SER A 137 -4.61 16.83 11.24
CA SER A 137 -4.94 18.14 10.63
C SER A 137 -3.80 18.72 9.80
N VAL A 138 -2.57 18.22 9.98
CA VAL A 138 -1.36 18.67 9.27
C VAL A 138 -0.72 17.48 8.57
N LEU A 139 -0.48 17.65 7.27
CA LEU A 139 0.21 16.68 6.44
C LEU A 139 1.72 16.88 6.55
N ASP A 140 2.45 15.84 6.95
CA ASP A 140 3.90 15.84 7.02
C ASP A 140 4.52 15.64 5.63
N VAL A 141 4.67 16.75 4.90
CA VAL A 141 5.17 16.77 3.51
C VAL A 141 6.58 16.20 3.36
N PRO A 142 7.56 16.50 4.25
CA PRO A 142 8.89 15.88 4.19
C PRO A 142 8.87 14.35 4.13
N ASN A 143 8.10 13.70 5.00
CA ASN A 143 7.99 12.23 5.03
C ASN A 143 7.34 11.66 3.76
N ILE A 144 6.51 12.45 3.08
CA ILE A 144 5.83 12.06 1.84
C ILE A 144 6.69 12.31 0.60
N ARG A 145 7.74 13.14 0.71
CA ARG A 145 8.56 13.55 -0.44
C ARG A 145 9.31 12.37 -1.07
N MET A 146 9.64 11.35 -0.27
CA MET A 146 10.25 10.10 -0.73
C MET A 146 9.43 9.41 -1.84
N TYR A 147 8.09 9.50 -1.79
CA TYR A 147 7.23 8.85 -2.78
C TYR A 147 7.30 9.47 -4.18
N PHE A 148 7.80 10.70 -4.33
CA PHE A 148 8.07 11.27 -5.66
C PHE A 148 9.23 10.56 -6.36
N SER A 149 10.22 10.07 -5.61
CA SER A 149 11.31 9.24 -6.12
C SER A 149 10.83 7.84 -6.48
N PHE A 150 9.97 7.26 -5.63
CA PHE A 150 9.32 5.98 -5.85
C PHE A 150 8.44 5.97 -7.11
N ALA A 151 7.63 7.01 -7.31
CA ALA A 151 6.74 7.14 -8.46
C ALA A 151 7.48 7.54 -9.76
N SER A 152 8.65 8.18 -9.66
CA SER A 152 9.49 8.54 -10.83
C SER A 152 10.03 7.32 -11.59
N LEU A 153 10.11 6.14 -10.95
CA LEU A 153 10.47 4.88 -11.61
C LEU A 153 9.41 4.38 -12.62
N SER A 154 8.21 4.96 -12.64
CA SER A 154 7.18 4.70 -13.65
C SER A 154 7.32 5.56 -14.92
N CYS A 155 8.21 6.56 -14.92
CA CYS A 155 8.31 7.54 -15.99
C CYS A 155 9.35 7.13 -17.05
N GLN A 156 8.88 6.60 -18.19
CA GLN A 156 9.70 6.50 -19.39
C GLN A 156 9.77 7.87 -20.06
N THR A 157 10.96 8.46 -20.10
CA THR A 157 11.22 9.72 -20.82
C THR A 157 11.30 9.43 -22.32
N ASN A 158 10.37 9.98 -23.10
CA ASN A 158 10.51 10.03 -24.56
C ASN A 158 10.31 11.47 -25.05
N ARG A 159 11.27 11.99 -25.82
CA ARG A 159 11.55 13.42 -26.10
C ARG A 159 10.45 14.22 -26.82
N LYS A 160 9.21 13.74 -26.90
CA LYS A 160 8.10 14.47 -27.56
C LYS A 160 6.81 14.56 -26.74
N SER A 161 6.73 13.94 -25.57
CA SER A 161 5.63 14.16 -24.62
C SER A 161 6.01 13.60 -23.25
N VAL A 162 6.02 14.45 -22.22
CA VAL A 162 6.17 14.00 -20.83
C VAL A 162 4.83 13.44 -20.37
N LYS A 163 4.63 12.11 -20.42
CA LYS A 163 3.53 11.45 -19.71
C LYS A 163 3.96 11.14 -18.27
N CYS A 164 4.02 12.17 -17.43
CA CYS A 164 4.17 12.00 -15.99
C CYS A 164 2.80 11.75 -15.36
N PHE A 165 2.51 10.53 -14.93
CA PHE A 165 1.36 10.24 -14.08
C PHE A 165 1.80 9.46 -12.83
N PRO A 166 2.55 10.07 -11.89
CA PRO A 166 2.57 9.53 -10.54
C PRO A 166 1.21 9.86 -9.90
N VAL A 167 0.28 8.91 -9.91
CA VAL A 167 -0.97 9.07 -9.17
C VAL A 167 -0.69 8.75 -7.71
N LEU A 168 -0.20 9.74 -6.97
CA LEU A 168 -0.22 9.67 -5.51
C LEU A 168 -1.68 9.82 -5.07
N LEU A 169 -2.25 8.73 -4.57
CA LEU A 169 -3.60 8.71 -4.03
C LEU A 169 -3.51 9.14 -2.57
N PHE A 170 -4.16 10.25 -2.23
CA PHE A 170 -4.24 10.71 -0.85
C PHE A 170 -5.59 10.34 -0.24
N PHE A 171 -5.55 9.82 0.99
CA PHE A 171 -6.69 9.63 1.86
C PHE A 171 -6.52 10.53 3.09
N GLN A 172 -7.24 11.65 3.12
CA GLN A 172 -7.28 12.55 4.27
C GLN A 172 -8.71 12.63 4.80
N ALA A 173 -8.91 12.31 6.07
CA ALA A 173 -10.16 12.61 6.77
C ALA A 173 -9.99 13.96 7.49
N GLN A 174 -10.81 14.96 7.13
CA GLN A 174 -10.84 16.24 7.85
C GLN A 174 -12.10 16.33 8.72
N LYS A 175 -11.92 16.81 9.96
CA LYS A 175 -13.01 17.11 10.89
C LYS A 175 -13.50 18.55 10.60
N CYS A 176 -14.59 18.70 9.85
CA CYS A 176 -15.24 20.00 9.68
C CYS A 176 -15.97 20.39 10.99
N SER A 177 -15.75 21.59 11.50
CA SER A 177 -16.46 22.07 12.69
C SER A 177 -17.86 22.59 12.34
N GLY A 178 -18.85 22.24 13.15
CA GLY A 178 -20.26 22.59 12.97
C GLY A 178 -21.18 21.37 13.06
N ARG A 179 -22.41 21.56 13.56
CA ARG A 179 -23.36 20.58 14.14
C ARG A 179 -23.86 19.43 13.22
N VAL A 180 -23.16 19.10 12.13
CA VAL A 180 -23.40 17.91 11.31
C VAL A 180 -22.06 17.26 10.98
N GLN A 181 -21.77 16.09 11.55
CA GLN A 181 -20.62 15.27 11.19
C GLN A 181 -20.79 14.73 9.76
N LYS A 182 -20.37 15.50 8.76
CA LYS A 182 -20.07 14.97 7.43
C LYS A 182 -18.57 14.76 7.34
N CYS A 183 -18.12 13.51 7.41
CA CYS A 183 -16.79 13.15 6.95
C CYS A 183 -16.76 13.31 5.43
N CYS A 184 -16.09 14.34 4.92
CA CYS A 184 -15.77 14.40 3.49
C CYS A 184 -14.58 13.46 3.23
N LEU A 185 -14.79 12.40 2.44
CA LEU A 185 -13.72 11.67 1.79
C LEU A 185 -13.26 12.50 0.58
N LEU A 186 -12.00 12.93 0.57
CA LEU A 186 -11.36 13.49 -0.62
C LEU A 186 -10.26 12.54 -1.08
N LEU A 187 -10.53 11.84 -2.18
CA LEU A 187 -9.51 11.15 -2.97
C LEU A 187 -8.87 12.17 -3.91
N TYR A 188 -7.64 12.57 -3.62
CA TYR A 188 -6.85 13.40 -4.54
C TYR A 188 -5.95 12.51 -5.40
N ALA A 189 -6.03 12.69 -6.71
CA ALA A 189 -5.00 12.27 -7.66
C ALA A 189 -4.16 13.51 -7.98
N ILE A 190 -2.94 13.60 -7.46
CA ILE A 190 -2.14 14.83 -7.60
C ILE A 190 -1.32 14.80 -8.89
N TYR A 191 -1.62 15.75 -9.78
CA TYR A 191 -0.81 16.10 -10.94
C TYR A 191 0.08 17.31 -10.63
N CYS A 192 1.38 17.08 -10.45
CA CYS A 192 2.45 18.08 -10.30
C CYS A 192 2.38 19.04 -9.09
N PHE A 193 3.55 19.18 -8.45
CA PHE A 193 3.79 19.76 -7.12
C PHE A 193 3.53 21.28 -6.97
N SER A 194 3.39 22.06 -8.05
CA SER A 194 3.25 23.53 -7.91
C SER A 194 1.86 24.01 -7.47
N ARG A 195 0.81 23.17 -7.52
CA ARG A 195 -0.57 23.55 -7.13
C ARG A 195 -1.00 23.09 -5.72
N LEU A 196 -0.14 22.34 -5.02
CA LEU A 196 -0.46 21.67 -3.76
C LEU A 196 -0.55 22.65 -2.57
N VAL A 197 0.36 23.62 -2.51
CA VAL A 197 0.38 24.64 -1.44
C VAL A 197 -0.79 25.62 -1.59
N ASP A 198 -1.14 25.96 -2.83
CA ASP A 198 -2.20 26.93 -3.11
C ASP A 198 -3.61 26.35 -2.89
N ASN A 199 -3.84 25.08 -3.26
CA ASN A 199 -5.18 24.48 -3.12
C ASN A 199 -5.56 24.12 -1.67
N CYS A 200 -4.60 23.71 -0.82
CA CYS A 200 -4.88 23.49 0.61
C CYS A 200 -5.24 24.81 1.33
N ASN A 201 -4.54 25.90 1.03
CA ASN A 201 -4.84 27.21 1.60
C ASN A 201 -6.17 27.79 1.11
N ASN A 202 -6.54 27.53 -0.14
CA ASN A 202 -7.81 27.99 -0.71
C ASN A 202 -9.02 27.13 -0.28
N TYR A 203 -8.84 25.85 0.03
CA TYR A 203 -9.93 24.99 0.52
C TYR A 203 -10.31 25.29 1.98
N CYS A 204 -9.34 25.66 2.82
CA CYS A 204 -9.60 26.08 4.21
C CYS A 204 -10.11 27.53 4.32
N ARG A 205 -9.82 28.39 3.33
CA ARG A 205 -10.38 29.75 3.23
C ARG A 205 -11.61 29.71 2.32
N GLY A 206 -12.74 29.28 2.88
CA GLY A 206 -13.99 29.07 2.15
C GLY A 206 -14.25 30.08 1.02
N LYS A 207 -14.41 29.54 -0.19
CA LYS A 207 -15.44 30.00 -1.11
C LYS A 207 -16.65 29.11 -0.94
#